data_AF-A0A4Y7XFW3-F1
#
_entry.id   AF-A0A4Y7XFW3-F1
#
_cell.length_a   1.000
_cell.length_b   1.000
_cell.length_c   1.000
_cell.angle_alpha   90.00
_cell.angle_beta   90.00
_cell.angle_gamma   90.00
#
_symmetry.space_group_name_H-M   'P 1'
#
loop_
_entity.id
_entity.type
_entity.pdbx_description
1 polymer ?
#
loop_
_entity_poly.entity_id
_entity_poly.type
_entity_poly.pdbx_seq_one_letter_code
_entity_poly.pdbx_strand_id
1 'polypeptide(L)'
;MTDIKNPDAGNEIKPNDFYDRVDALIHIANQQCNQVDKGKVSASFLFAAARFNSWVSASGFENSELMQANRQELVQYFVQQYQSMLEDNLDEFISNFSSYQKGK
;
A
#
# COMPACT_ATOMS: atom_id res chain seq x y z
N MET A 1 -9.41 -17.92 -10.11
CA MET A 1 -8.84 -17.02 -9.09
C MET A 1 -7.34 -17.00 -9.31
N THR A 2 -6.89 -16.12 -10.20
CA THR A 2 -5.45 -15.92 -10.41
C THR A 2 -4.89 -15.46 -9.07
N ASP A 3 -3.98 -16.27 -8.52
CA ASP A 3 -3.18 -15.92 -7.37
C ASP A 3 -2.60 -14.51 -7.63
N ILE A 4 -3.21 -13.47 -7.03
CA ILE A 4 -2.51 -12.21 -6.73
C ILE A 4 -1.57 -12.53 -5.54
N LYS A 5 -0.79 -13.61 -5.68
CA LYS A 5 0.42 -13.77 -4.91
C LYS A 5 1.28 -12.62 -5.35
N ASN A 6 1.88 -12.00 -4.34
CA ASN A 6 3.01 -11.12 -4.50
C ASN A 6 3.83 -11.56 -5.73
N PRO A 7 3.95 -10.73 -6.79
CA PRO A 7 4.64 -11.11 -8.04
C PRO A 7 6.10 -11.55 -7.82
N ASP A 8 6.56 -11.38 -6.59
CA ASP A 8 7.87 -11.62 -6.02
C ASP A 8 8.02 -13.04 -5.42
N ALA A 9 7.00 -13.90 -5.47
CA ALA A 9 7.00 -15.22 -4.82
C ALA A 9 7.78 -16.34 -5.57
N GLY A 10 8.53 -16.03 -6.63
CA GLY A 10 9.09 -17.06 -7.54
C GLY A 10 10.50 -16.82 -8.07
N ASN A 11 11.19 -15.76 -7.71
CA ASN A 11 12.59 -15.55 -8.06
C ASN A 11 13.22 -14.65 -7.00
N GLU A 12 14.51 -14.83 -6.70
CA GLU A 12 15.26 -14.07 -5.69
C GLU A 12 15.07 -12.55 -5.87
N ILE A 13 14.16 -11.96 -5.11
CA ILE A 13 13.92 -10.51 -5.09
C ILE A 13 15.03 -9.94 -4.23
N LYS A 14 15.90 -9.13 -4.85
CA LYS A 14 16.77 -8.26 -4.07
C LYS A 14 15.85 -7.39 -3.19
N PRO A 15 15.96 -7.44 -1.85
CA PRO A 15 15.08 -6.71 -0.95
C PRO A 15 14.93 -5.21 -1.28
N ASN A 16 15.90 -4.62 -1.98
CA ASN A 16 15.87 -3.22 -2.41
C ASN A 16 14.74 -2.85 -3.37
N ASP A 17 14.30 -3.71 -4.31
CA ASP A 17 13.44 -3.24 -5.40
C ASP A 17 12.02 -2.86 -4.94
N PHE A 18 11.52 -3.50 -3.87
CA PHE A 18 10.22 -3.16 -3.27
C PHE A 18 10.31 -1.85 -2.48
N TYR A 19 11.28 -1.75 -1.56
CA TYR A 19 11.43 -0.56 -0.73
C TYR A 19 11.80 0.67 -1.56
N ASP A 20 12.60 0.52 -2.62
CA ASP A 20 12.90 1.62 -3.55
C ASP A 20 11.61 2.17 -4.21
N ARG A 21 10.66 1.29 -4.56
CA ARG A 21 9.35 1.72 -5.10
C ARG A 21 8.50 2.40 -4.04
N VAL A 22 8.48 1.88 -2.81
CA VAL A 22 7.76 2.50 -1.69
C VAL A 22 8.33 3.88 -1.39
N ASP A 23 9.64 4.01 -1.32
CA ASP A 23 10.34 5.26 -1.04
C ASP A 23 10.11 6.30 -2.14
N ALA A 24 10.07 5.88 -3.40
CA ALA A 24 9.70 6.78 -4.51
C ALA A 24 8.27 7.34 -4.34
N LEU A 25 7.32 6.52 -3.90
CA LEU A 25 5.95 6.97 -3.64
C LEU A 25 5.86 7.90 -2.42
N ILE A 26 6.59 7.58 -1.34
CA ILE A 26 6.69 8.42 -0.15
C ILE A 26 7.37 9.75 -0.48
N HIS A 27 8.39 9.76 -1.34
CA HIS A 27 9.04 10.98 -1.80
C HIS A 27 8.05 11.95 -2.45
N ILE A 28 7.18 11.43 -3.33
CA ILE A 28 6.13 12.21 -3.99
C ILE A 28 5.14 12.76 -2.95
N ALA A 29 4.69 11.94 -2.00
CA ALA A 29 3.80 12.39 -0.92
C ALA A 29 4.46 13.50 -0.07
N ASN A 30 5.74 13.35 0.26
CA ASN A 30 6.50 14.36 1.01
C ASN A 30 6.63 15.67 0.24
N GLN A 31 6.83 15.62 -1.09
CA GLN A 31 6.84 16.82 -1.92
C GLN A 31 5.49 17.56 -1.88
N GLN A 32 4.37 16.83 -1.91
CA GLN A 32 3.02 17.43 -1.81
C GLN A 32 2.78 18.06 -0.43
N CYS A 33 3.37 17.52 0.63
CA CYS A 33 3.27 18.07 1.99
C CYS A 33 3.88 19.48 2.14
N ASN A 34 4.66 19.95 1.15
CA ASN A 34 5.16 21.33 1.13
C ASN A 34 4.05 22.37 0.86
N GLN A 35 2.93 21.94 0.29
CA GLN A 35 1.83 22.81 -0.14
C GLN A 35 0.47 22.41 0.43
N VAL A 36 0.31 21.14 0.79
CA VAL A 36 -0.95 20.54 1.22
C VAL A 36 -0.77 19.93 2.61
N ASP A 37 -1.80 20.07 3.46
CA ASP A 37 -1.80 19.45 4.79
C ASP A 37 -1.56 17.93 4.73
N LYS A 38 -0.79 17.40 5.69
CA LYS A 38 -0.37 15.99 5.74
C LYS A 38 -1.57 15.03 5.76
N GLY A 39 -2.66 15.41 6.44
CA GLY A 39 -3.88 14.60 6.46
C GLY A 39 -4.54 14.49 5.09
N LYS A 40 -4.55 15.57 4.31
CA LYS A 40 -5.07 15.58 2.93
C LYS A 40 -4.18 14.79 1.97
N VAL A 41 -2.85 14.88 2.12
CA VAL A 41 -1.91 14.08 1.32
C VAL A 41 -2.07 12.60 1.65
N SER A 42 -2.18 12.25 2.94
CA SER A 42 -2.43 10.87 3.39
C SER A 42 -3.73 10.30 2.79
N ALA A 43 -4.84 11.04 2.86
CA ALA A 43 -6.10 10.63 2.23
C ALA A 43 -5.97 10.44 0.71
N SER A 44 -5.20 11.31 0.05
CA SER A 44 -4.93 11.21 -1.39
C SER A 44 -4.10 9.96 -1.71
N PHE A 45 -3.12 9.64 -0.88
CA PHE A 45 -2.27 8.45 -1.03
C PHE A 45 -3.07 7.15 -0.86
N LEU A 46 -3.95 7.09 0.14
CA LEU A 46 -4.87 5.96 0.34
C LEU A 46 -5.78 5.75 -0.88
N PHE A 47 -6.35 6.84 -1.42
CA PHE A 47 -7.18 6.74 -2.62
C PHE A 47 -6.38 6.36 -3.87
N ALA A 48 -5.15 6.85 -4.01
CA ALA A 48 -4.26 6.48 -5.10
C ALA A 48 -3.96 4.97 -5.07
N ALA A 49 -3.64 4.42 -3.90
CA ALA A 49 -3.44 2.98 -3.71
C ALA A 49 -4.71 2.18 -4.09
N ALA A 50 -5.89 2.62 -3.64
CA ALA A 50 -7.16 1.98 -4.00
C ALA A 50 -7.41 1.97 -5.51
N ARG A 51 -7.17 3.08 -6.21
CA ARG A 51 -7.32 3.19 -7.67
C ARG A 51 -6.34 2.29 -8.42
N PHE A 52 -5.07 2.32 -8.02
CA PHE A 52 -4.03 1.51 -8.64
C PHE A 52 -4.33 0.02 -8.46
N ASN A 53 -4.62 -0.41 -7.23
CA ASN A 53 -4.95 -1.79 -6.92
C ASN A 53 -6.21 -2.27 -7.65
N SER A 54 -7.23 -1.41 -7.77
CA SER A 54 -8.43 -1.75 -8.55
C SER A 54 -8.13 -1.96 -10.03
N TRP A 55 -7.24 -1.16 -10.62
CA TRP A 55 -6.80 -1.33 -12.00
C TRP A 55 -5.96 -2.61 -12.18
N VAL A 56 -5.03 -2.89 -11.27
CA VAL A 56 -4.25 -4.14 -11.26
C VAL A 56 -5.16 -5.36 -11.12
N SER A 57 -6.18 -5.31 -10.27
CA SER A 57 -7.14 -6.40 -10.17
C SER A 57 -7.94 -6.56 -11.47
N ALA A 58 -8.44 -5.48 -12.04
CA ALA A 58 -9.24 -5.52 -13.26
C ALA A 58 -8.46 -6.13 -14.45
N SER A 59 -7.16 -5.89 -14.56
CA SER A 59 -6.33 -6.48 -15.62
C SER A 59 -6.15 -8.01 -15.50
N GLY A 60 -6.48 -8.60 -14.34
CA GLY A 60 -6.44 -10.03 -14.10
C GLY A 60 -7.75 -10.78 -14.37
N PHE A 61 -8.85 -10.10 -14.73
CA PHE A 61 -10.14 -10.71 -15.05
C PHE A 61 -10.43 -10.69 -16.55
N GLU A 62 -11.09 -11.74 -17.03
CA GLU A 62 -11.51 -11.84 -18.44
C GLU A 62 -12.69 -10.93 -18.77
N ASN A 63 -13.58 -10.66 -17.79
CA ASN A 63 -14.77 -9.86 -17.96
C ASN A 63 -15.27 -9.26 -16.62
N SER A 64 -16.24 -8.34 -16.73
CA SER A 64 -16.84 -7.64 -15.59
C SER A 64 -17.62 -8.56 -14.66
N GLU A 65 -18.25 -9.61 -15.16
CA GLU A 65 -19.09 -10.51 -14.37
C GLU A 65 -18.23 -11.33 -13.40
N LEU A 66 -17.08 -11.83 -13.87
CA LEU A 66 -16.11 -12.52 -13.03
C LEU A 66 -15.49 -11.57 -12.00
N MET A 67 -15.15 -10.34 -12.39
CA MET A 67 -14.63 -9.35 -11.44
C MET A 67 -15.69 -9.02 -10.36
N GLN A 68 -16.95 -8.87 -10.75
CA GLN A 68 -18.06 -8.60 -9.85
C GLN A 68 -18.27 -9.76 -8.86
N ALA A 69 -18.22 -11.00 -9.33
CA ALA A 69 -18.34 -12.20 -8.48
C ALA A 69 -17.21 -12.30 -7.43
N ASN A 70 -16.02 -11.78 -7.75
CA ASN A 70 -14.85 -11.81 -6.86
C ASN A 70 -14.63 -10.48 -6.10
N ARG A 71 -15.51 -9.48 -6.28
CA ARG A 71 -15.31 -8.12 -5.74
C ARG A 71 -15.09 -8.12 -4.23
N GLN A 72 -15.88 -8.89 -3.48
CA GLN A 72 -15.78 -8.91 -2.02
C GLN A 72 -14.45 -9.48 -1.56
N GLU A 73 -13.97 -10.53 -2.20
CA GLU A 73 -12.70 -11.16 -1.87
C GLU A 73 -11.51 -10.24 -2.19
N LEU A 74 -11.53 -9.54 -3.33
CA LEU A 74 -10.53 -8.52 -3.66
C LEU A 74 -10.47 -7.42 -2.61
N VAL A 75 -11.63 -6.89 -2.20
CA VAL A 75 -11.70 -5.84 -1.16
C VAL A 75 -11.14 -6.36 0.15
N GLN A 76 -11.53 -7.57 0.57
CA GLN A 76 -11.05 -8.17 1.81
C GLN A 76 -9.54 -8.37 1.79
N TYR A 77 -8.99 -8.87 0.69
CA TYR A 77 -7.56 -9.05 0.50
C TYR A 77 -6.80 -7.73 0.70
N PHE A 78 -7.14 -6.66 -0.03
CA PHE A 78 -6.42 -5.39 0.10
C PHE A 78 -6.57 -4.73 1.47
N VAL A 79 -7.75 -4.82 2.10
CA VAL A 79 -7.97 -4.29 3.45
C VAL A 79 -7.08 -5.03 4.46
N GLN A 80 -7.00 -6.35 4.39
CA GLN A 80 -6.16 -7.15 5.28
C GLN A 80 -4.67 -6.84 5.09
N GLN A 81 -4.20 -6.74 3.84
CA GLN A 81 -2.81 -6.37 3.55
C GLN A 81 -2.48 -4.98 4.11
N TYR A 82 -3.34 -3.98 3.86
CA TYR A 82 -3.13 -2.62 4.37
C TYR A 82 -3.16 -2.57 5.90
N GLN A 83 -4.10 -3.28 6.53
CA GLN A 83 -4.20 -3.35 7.98
C GLN A 83 -2.91 -3.89 8.60
N SER A 84 -2.40 -5.02 8.10
CA SER A 84 -1.15 -5.62 8.61
C SER A 84 0.02 -4.64 8.48
N MET A 85 0.21 -4.03 7.30
CA MET A 85 1.31 -3.08 7.09
C MET A 85 1.17 -1.83 7.99
N LEU A 86 -0.05 -1.35 8.20
CA LEU A 86 -0.30 -0.20 9.07
C LEU A 86 -0.01 -0.52 10.53
N GLU A 87 -0.47 -1.69 11.01
CA GLU A 87 -0.21 -2.17 12.36
C GLU A 87 1.30 -2.30 12.61
N ASP A 88 2.05 -2.94 11.71
CA ASP A 88 3.51 -3.09 11.82
C ASP A 88 4.23 -1.73 11.94
N ASN A 89 3.86 -0.76 11.08
CA ASN A 89 4.45 0.58 11.11
C ASN A 89 4.08 1.33 12.41
N LEU A 90 2.84 1.24 12.86
CA LEU A 90 2.39 1.88 14.10
C LEU A 90 3.11 1.29 15.31
N ASP A 91 3.24 -0.03 15.38
CA ASP A 91 3.91 -0.74 16.46
C ASP A 91 5.41 -0.38 16.52
N GLU A 92 6.06 -0.15 15.37
CA GLU A 92 7.42 0.37 15.32
C GLU A 92 7.52 1.78 15.92
N PHE A 93 6.59 2.68 15.56
CA PHE A 93 6.54 4.04 16.13
C PHE A 93 6.23 4.02 17.63
N ILE A 94 5.33 3.16 18.09
CA ILE A 94 4.97 3.00 19.50
C ILE A 94 6.17 2.48 20.29
N SER A 95 6.83 1.43 19.79
CA SER A 95 7.98 0.81 20.45
C SER A 95 9.17 1.78 20.56
N ASN A 96 9.33 2.68 19.59
CA ASN A 96 10.41 3.67 19.55
C ASN A 96 9.98 5.08 19.98
N PHE A 97 8.78 5.22 20.55
CA PHE A 97 8.17 6.52 20.82
C PHE A 97 9.04 7.44 21.68
N SER A 98 9.69 6.88 22.70
CA SER A 98 10.60 7.62 23.59
C SER A 98 11.85 8.14 22.88
N SER A 99 12.32 7.44 21.85
CA SER A 99 13.47 7.85 21.03
C SER A 99 13.09 8.96 20.07
N TYR A 100 11.89 8.88 19.46
CA TYR A 100 11.35 9.93 18.59
C TYR A 100 10.95 11.21 19.33
N GLN A 101 10.58 11.13 20.61
CA GLN A 101 10.31 12.31 21.45
C GLN A 101 11.59 13.06 21.88
N LYS A 102 12.72 12.36 22.07
CA LYS A 102 13.99 12.98 22.49
C LYS A 102 14.71 13.73 21.35
N GLY A 103 14.35 13.49 20.10
CA GLY A 103 14.90 14.14 18.91
C GLY A 103 14.10 15.32 18.39
N LYS A 104 13.02 15.72 19.07
CA LYS A 104 12.29 16.97 18.84
C LYS A 104 12.74 18.02 19.84
#